data_AF-A0A3D2W6I1-F1
#
_entry.id   AF-A0A3D2W6I1-F1
#
_cell.length_a   1.000
_cell.length_b   1.000
_cell.length_c   1.000
_cell.angle_alpha   90.00
_cell.angle_beta   90.00
_cell.angle_gamma   90.00
#
_symmetry.space_group_name_H-M   'P 1'
#
loop_
_entity.id
_entity.type
_entity.pdbx_description
1 polymer ?
#
loop_
_entity_poly.entity_id
_entity_poly.type
_entity_poly.pdbx_seq_one_letter_code
_entity_poly.pdbx_strand_id
1 'polypeptide(L)'
;MSVFFYDFLRGTMMRNREGKHLKTVSEVCGELGITRKTLFYYDRIGLLVPAERIGPQSHKMYSETEISRLKEILKYRQAGLSISEISRILGQDSSIRKEVLLEVLERMMKQKKEMEKNILSVRGLLESI
;
A
#
# COMPACT_ATOMS: atom_id res chain seq x y z
N MET A 1 -15.56 -33.24 -5.48
CA MET A 1 -14.70 -32.04 -5.33
C MET A 1 -15.38 -30.89 -6.05
N SER A 2 -15.63 -29.78 -5.35
CA SER A 2 -16.46 -28.67 -5.84
C SER A 2 -15.79 -27.91 -7.00
N VAL A 3 -16.58 -27.54 -8.01
CA VAL A 3 -16.18 -26.69 -9.16
C VAL A 3 -15.48 -25.41 -8.68
N PHE A 4 -15.90 -24.88 -7.52
CA PHE A 4 -15.28 -23.73 -6.84
C PHE A 4 -13.78 -23.90 -6.57
N PHE A 5 -13.31 -25.11 -6.23
CA PHE A 5 -11.90 -25.33 -5.89
C PHE A 5 -11.02 -25.40 -7.16
N TYR A 6 -11.57 -25.94 -8.25
CA TYR A 6 -10.86 -26.03 -9.52
C TYR A 6 -10.73 -24.66 -10.20
N ASP A 7 -11.78 -23.84 -10.14
CA ASP A 7 -11.74 -22.47 -10.65
C ASP A 7 -10.83 -21.54 -9.84
N PHE A 8 -10.74 -21.79 -8.53
CA PHE A 8 -9.84 -21.08 -7.62
C PHE A 8 -8.35 -21.35 -7.90
N LEU A 9 -8.00 -22.55 -8.38
CA LEU A 9 -6.62 -22.91 -8.72
C LEU A 9 -6.21 -22.59 -10.17
N ARG A 10 -7.18 -22.40 -11.09
CA ARG A 10 -6.91 -22.12 -12.50
C ARG A 10 -6.84 -20.65 -12.90
N GLY A 11 -7.05 -19.71 -11.98
CA GLY A 11 -7.12 -18.29 -12.33
C GLY A 11 -8.33 -18.00 -13.24
N THR A 12 -9.46 -18.68 -13.01
CA THR A 12 -10.69 -18.43 -13.76
C THR A 12 -11.17 -17.01 -13.41
N MET A 13 -11.38 -16.17 -14.43
CA MET A 13 -11.85 -14.79 -14.28
C MET A 13 -13.17 -14.74 -13.50
N MET A 14 -13.09 -14.43 -12.21
CA MET A 14 -14.25 -14.18 -11.38
C MET A 14 -14.74 -12.76 -11.66
N ARG A 15 -16.04 -12.60 -11.92
CA ARG A 15 -16.66 -11.29 -12.01
C ARG A 15 -17.45 -11.01 -10.74
N ASN A 16 -17.35 -9.79 -10.23
CA ASN A 16 -18.18 -9.33 -9.12
C ASN A 16 -19.65 -9.14 -9.58
N ARG A 17 -20.56 -8.80 -8.67
CA ARG A 17 -21.98 -8.54 -9.00
C ARG A 17 -22.20 -7.42 -10.03
N GLU A 18 -21.20 -6.57 -10.25
CA GLU A 18 -21.20 -5.47 -11.22
C GLU A 18 -20.50 -5.84 -12.54
N GLY A 19 -20.08 -7.11 -12.71
CA GLY A 19 -19.39 -7.58 -13.91
C GLY A 19 -17.88 -7.27 -13.98
N LYS A 20 -17.29 -6.65 -12.95
CA LYS A 20 -15.87 -6.30 -12.87
C LYS A 20 -15.00 -7.52 -12.55
N HIS A 21 -13.83 -7.59 -13.18
CA HIS A 21 -12.84 -8.63 -12.93
C HIS A 21 -12.29 -8.57 -11.50
N LEU A 22 -12.30 -9.72 -10.82
CA LEU A 22 -11.75 -9.91 -9.49
C LEU A 22 -10.46 -10.71 -9.57
N LYS A 23 -9.47 -10.27 -8.79
CA LYS A 23 -8.18 -10.93 -8.63
C LYS A 23 -8.00 -11.40 -7.19
N THR A 24 -7.44 -12.59 -7.05
CA THR A 24 -7.05 -13.18 -5.77
C THR A 24 -5.84 -12.44 -5.18
N VAL A 25 -5.59 -12.66 -3.88
CA VAL A 25 -4.35 -12.20 -3.21
C VAL A 25 -3.10 -12.61 -3.99
N SER A 26 -3.07 -13.84 -4.54
CA SER A 26 -1.87 -14.36 -5.21
C SER A 26 -1.60 -13.64 -6.53
N GLU A 27 -2.64 -13.35 -7.31
CA GLU A 27 -2.54 -12.60 -8.56
C GLU A 27 -2.11 -11.15 -8.30
N VAL A 28 -2.71 -10.49 -7.31
CA VAL A 28 -2.34 -9.11 -6.94
C VAL A 28 -0.89 -9.05 -6.45
N CYS A 29 -0.45 -10.02 -5.64
CA CYS A 29 0.94 -10.13 -5.21
C CYS A 29 1.90 -10.32 -6.38
N GLY A 30 1.56 -11.18 -7.35
CA GLY A 30 2.37 -11.41 -8.55
C GLY A 30 2.46 -10.19 -9.45
N GLU A 31 1.36 -9.47 -9.66
CA GLU A 31 1.32 -8.28 -10.51
C GLU A 31 2.09 -7.09 -9.91
N LEU A 32 1.97 -6.88 -8.59
CA LEU A 32 2.50 -5.67 -7.93
C LEU A 32 3.82 -5.90 -7.19
N GLY A 33 4.34 -7.13 -7.18
CA GLY A 33 5.59 -7.47 -6.50
C GLY A 33 5.53 -7.30 -4.98
N ILE A 34 4.35 -7.48 -4.37
CA ILE A 34 4.17 -7.33 -2.91
C ILE A 34 3.92 -8.68 -2.25
N THR A 35 4.30 -8.78 -0.97
CA THR A 35 4.04 -9.99 -0.21
C THR A 35 2.56 -10.10 0.19
N ARG A 36 2.08 -11.34 0.38
CA ARG A 36 0.75 -11.57 0.96
C ARG A 36 0.64 -10.87 2.31
N LYS A 37 1.69 -10.94 3.14
CA LYS A 37 1.76 -10.28 4.46
C LYS A 37 1.46 -8.78 4.38
N THR A 38 1.89 -8.10 3.32
CA THR A 38 1.58 -6.68 3.07
C THR A 38 0.08 -6.47 2.85
N LEU A 39 -0.57 -7.25 1.98
CA LEU A 39 -2.01 -7.16 1.74
C LEU A 39 -2.83 -7.50 3.00
N PHE A 40 -2.44 -8.54 3.73
CA PHE A 40 -3.07 -8.90 5.00
C PHE A 40 -2.94 -7.80 6.03
N TYR A 41 -1.77 -7.16 6.10
CA TYR A 41 -1.55 -6.04 7.00
C TYR A 41 -2.45 -4.85 6.65
N TYR A 42 -2.54 -4.47 5.38
CA TYR A 42 -3.38 -3.35 4.94
C TYR A 42 -4.88 -3.59 5.15
N ASP A 43 -5.35 -4.82 4.93
CA ASP A 43 -6.73 -5.20 5.27
C ASP A 43 -6.98 -5.12 6.78
N ARG A 44 -6.05 -5.63 7.61
CA ARG A 44 -6.18 -5.64 9.06
C ARG A 44 -6.30 -4.24 9.66
N ILE A 45 -5.59 -3.26 9.09
CA ILE A 45 -5.62 -1.86 9.56
C ILE A 45 -6.68 -1.01 8.81
N GLY A 46 -7.48 -1.62 7.93
CA GLY A 46 -8.51 -0.93 7.15
C GLY A 46 -7.98 0.02 6.06
N LEU A 47 -6.68 -0.01 5.74
CA LEU A 47 -6.08 0.86 4.73
C LEU A 47 -6.55 0.46 3.31
N LEU A 48 -6.66 -0.84 3.08
CA LEU A 48 -7.16 -1.44 1.86
C LEU A 48 -8.01 -2.67 2.17
N VAL A 49 -9.31 -2.58 1.91
CA VAL A 49 -10.28 -3.67 2.13
C VAL A 49 -10.53 -4.38 0.79
N PRO A 50 -10.66 -5.71 0.74
CA PRO A 50 -11.03 -6.42 -0.48
C PRO A 50 -12.44 -6.03 -0.97
N ALA A 51 -12.64 -6.08 -2.28
CA ALA A 51 -13.96 -5.86 -2.90
C ALA A 51 -14.98 -6.90 -2.43
N GLU A 52 -14.57 -8.16 -2.40
CA GLU A 52 -15.42 -9.27 -2.00
C GLU A 52 -14.65 -10.32 -1.20
N ARG A 53 -15.39 -11.11 -0.42
CA ARG A 53 -14.89 -12.30 0.25
C ARG A 53 -15.71 -13.49 -0.20
N ILE A 54 -15.09 -14.41 -0.92
CA ILE A 54 -15.79 -15.51 -1.62
C ILE A 54 -15.50 -16.86 -0.96
N GLY A 55 -16.55 -17.67 -0.83
CA GLY A 55 -16.48 -19.06 -0.38
C GLY A 55 -16.40 -19.25 1.14
N PRO A 56 -16.42 -20.51 1.60
CA PRO A 56 -16.51 -20.85 3.03
C PRO A 56 -15.30 -20.39 3.85
N GLN A 57 -14.13 -20.20 3.21
CA GLN A 57 -12.92 -19.68 3.86
C GLN A 57 -12.74 -18.16 3.70
N SER A 58 -13.75 -17.45 3.16
CA SER A 58 -13.73 -15.99 3.02
C SER A 58 -12.50 -15.48 2.23
N HIS A 59 -12.23 -16.09 1.08
CA HIS A 59 -11.08 -15.72 0.25
C HIS A 59 -11.21 -14.29 -0.26
N LYS A 60 -10.16 -13.48 -0.04
CA LYS A 60 -10.14 -12.07 -0.40
C LYS A 60 -9.98 -11.88 -1.90
N MET A 61 -10.86 -11.06 -2.46
CA MET A 61 -10.88 -10.69 -3.88
C MET A 61 -10.77 -9.19 -4.04
N TYR A 62 -9.99 -8.74 -5.02
CA TYR A 62 -9.72 -7.34 -5.30
C TYR A 62 -10.16 -7.01 -6.72
N SER A 63 -10.92 -5.93 -6.90
CA SER A 63 -11.24 -5.42 -8.23
C SER A 63 -10.17 -4.44 -8.70
N GLU A 64 -10.31 -3.94 -9.93
CA GLU A 64 -9.44 -2.88 -10.45
C GLU A 64 -9.44 -1.62 -9.57
N THR A 65 -10.55 -1.32 -8.88
CA THR A 65 -10.66 -0.17 -7.98
C THR A 65 -9.71 -0.33 -6.79
N GLU A 66 -9.73 -1.48 -6.11
CA GLU A 66 -8.84 -1.74 -4.98
C GLU A 66 -7.38 -1.86 -5.44
N ILE A 67 -7.14 -2.41 -6.63
CA ILE A 67 -5.80 -2.47 -7.21
C ILE A 67 -5.27 -1.06 -7.51
N SER A 68 -6.10 -0.16 -8.01
CA SER A 68 -5.74 1.25 -8.22
C SER A 68 -5.39 1.95 -6.90
N ARG A 69 -6.23 1.77 -5.88
CA ARG A 69 -5.95 2.27 -4.52
C ARG A 69 -4.66 1.69 -3.93
N LEU A 70 -4.39 0.42 -4.17
CA LEU A 70 -3.16 -0.24 -3.75
C LEU A 70 -1.93 0.35 -4.46
N LYS A 71 -2.01 0.62 -5.76
CA LYS A 71 -0.94 1.30 -6.50
C LYS A 71 -0.64 2.69 -5.92
N GLU A 72 -1.69 3.43 -5.53
CA GLU A 72 -1.53 4.72 -4.84
C GLU A 72 -0.84 4.58 -3.47
N ILE A 73 -1.27 3.61 -2.65
CA ILE A 73 -0.62 3.30 -1.36
C ILE A 73 0.87 3.00 -1.57
N LEU A 74 1.20 2.16 -2.55
CA LEU A 74 2.59 1.77 -2.83
C LEU A 74 3.42 2.96 -3.30
N LYS A 75 2.86 3.85 -4.12
CA LYS A 75 3.54 5.10 -4.54
C LYS A 75 3.91 5.96 -3.33
N TYR A 76 3.00 6.17 -2.39
CA TYR A 76 3.31 6.95 -1.18
C TYR A 76 4.30 6.25 -0.26
N ARG A 77 4.22 4.92 -0.13
CA ARG A 77 5.21 4.14 0.63
C ARG A 77 6.61 4.26 0.04
N GLN A 78 6.74 4.20 -1.28
CA GLN A 78 8.01 4.38 -1.98
C GLN A 78 8.56 5.80 -1.80
N ALA A 79 7.70 6.81 -1.71
CA ALA A 79 8.09 8.18 -1.40
C ALA A 79 8.49 8.39 0.07
N GLY A 80 8.43 7.36 0.92
CA GLY A 80 8.85 7.44 2.32
C GLY A 80 7.77 7.88 3.30
N LEU A 81 6.51 7.96 2.87
CA LEU A 81 5.40 8.24 3.78
C LEU A 81 5.13 7.03 4.68
N SER A 82 4.81 7.34 5.94
CA SER A 82 4.34 6.36 6.91
C SER A 82 2.89 5.94 6.62
N ILE A 83 2.50 4.79 7.17
CA ILE A 83 1.13 4.26 6.98
C ILE A 83 0.06 5.22 7.55
N SER A 84 0.35 5.90 8.66
CA SER A 84 -0.55 6.89 9.25
C SER A 84 -0.72 8.11 8.34
N GLU A 85 0.37 8.61 7.74
CA GLU A 85 0.31 9.71 6.76
C GLU A 85 -0.51 9.31 5.53
N ILE A 86 -0.30 8.09 5.01
CA ILE A 86 -1.07 7.59 3.88
C ILE A 86 -2.56 7.50 4.22
N SER A 87 -2.90 7.03 5.42
CA SER A 87 -4.30 6.94 5.86
C SER A 87 -5.01 8.31 5.90
N ARG A 88 -4.28 9.40 6.16
CA ARG A 88 -4.79 10.79 6.12
C ARG A 88 -4.99 11.33 4.71
N ILE A 89 -4.42 10.69 3.68
CA ILE A 89 -4.44 11.16 2.29
C ILE A 89 -5.46 10.38 1.45
N LEU A 90 -5.56 9.07 1.66
CA LEU A 90 -6.38 8.20 0.82
C LEU A 90 -7.86 8.59 0.85
N GLY A 91 -8.44 8.78 -0.33
CA GLY A 91 -9.85 9.12 -0.49
C GLY A 91 -10.23 10.54 -0.05
N GLN A 92 -9.25 11.40 0.22
CA GLN A 92 -9.50 12.81 0.56
C GLN A 92 -9.46 13.71 -0.67
N ASP A 93 -10.06 14.89 -0.55
CA ASP A 93 -9.99 15.93 -1.57
C ASP A 93 -8.56 16.43 -1.81
N SER A 94 -8.33 17.03 -2.98
CA SER A 94 -6.99 17.51 -3.40
C SER A 94 -6.37 18.49 -2.40
N SER A 95 -7.17 19.31 -1.74
CA SER A 95 -6.69 20.29 -0.76
C SER A 95 -6.10 19.62 0.49
N ILE A 96 -6.83 18.66 1.08
CA ILE A 96 -6.37 17.90 2.25
C ILE A 96 -5.13 17.07 1.88
N ARG A 97 -5.15 16.42 0.71
CA ARG A 97 -3.98 15.67 0.23
C ARG A 97 -2.74 16.55 0.10
N LYS A 98 -2.90 17.76 -0.44
CA LYS A 98 -1.80 18.73 -0.58
C LYS A 98 -1.27 19.17 0.78
N GLU A 99 -2.14 19.46 1.73
CA GLU A 99 -1.77 19.86 3.10
C GLU A 99 -0.91 18.79 3.77
N VAL A 100 -1.35 17.53 3.79
CA VAL A 100 -0.58 16.43 4.40
C VAL A 100 0.77 16.24 3.68
N LEU A 101 0.81 16.37 2.35
CA LEU A 101 2.07 16.26 1.61
C LEU A 101 3.04 17.41 1.93
N LEU A 102 2.56 18.62 2.19
CA LEU A 102 3.38 19.74 2.65
C LEU A 102 3.93 19.48 4.05
N GLU A 103 3.11 19.00 4.98
CA GLU A 103 3.58 18.61 6.33
C GLU A 103 4.68 17.54 6.26
N VAL A 104 4.50 16.52 5.41
CA VAL A 104 5.49 15.46 5.18
C VAL A 104 6.79 16.04 4.61
N LEU A 105 6.68 16.92 3.62
CA LEU A 105 7.83 17.54 2.97
C LEU A 105 8.63 18.38 3.97
N GLU A 106 7.97 19.21 4.77
CA GLU A 106 8.59 20.02 5.82
C GLU A 106 9.32 19.15 6.85
N ARG A 107 8.66 18.07 7.30
CA ARG A 107 9.27 17.10 8.22
C ARG A 107 10.53 16.47 7.62
N MET A 108 10.48 16.04 6.37
CA MET A 108 11.63 15.44 5.67
C MET A 108 12.78 16.45 5.48
N MET A 109 12.47 17.70 5.14
CA MET A 109 13.48 18.77 5.02
C MET A 109 14.17 19.04 6.36
N LYS A 110 13.41 19.06 7.47
CA LYS A 110 13.97 19.21 8.82
C LYS A 110 14.89 18.05 9.18
N GLN A 111 14.47 16.82 8.89
CA GLN A 111 15.27 15.62 9.13
C GLN A 111 16.56 15.63 8.30
N LYS A 112 16.49 16.03 7.03
CA LYS A 112 17.65 16.17 6.15
C LYS A 112 18.67 17.16 6.75
N LYS A 113 18.21 18.34 7.15
CA LYS A 113 19.08 19.38 7.73
C LYS A 113 19.78 18.89 9.01
N GLU A 114 19.07 18.18 9.88
CA GLU A 114 19.66 17.62 11.09
C GLU A 114 20.70 16.53 10.76
N MET A 115 20.40 15.67 9.78
CA MET A 115 21.34 14.65 9.32
C MET A 115 22.62 15.27 8.74
N GLU A 116 22.50 16.34 7.95
CA GLU A 116 23.65 17.09 7.41
C GLU A 116 24.53 17.67 8.53
N LYS A 117 23.91 18.23 9.58
CA LYS A 117 24.62 18.72 10.76
C LYS A 117 25.36 17.59 11.49
N ASN A 118 24.72 16.44 11.67
CA ASN A 118 25.34 15.28 12.31
C ASN A 118 26.54 14.76 11.51
N ILE A 119 26.41 14.70 10.17
CA ILE A 119 27.52 14.34 9.28
C ILE A 119 28.69 15.30 9.44
N LEU A 120 28.44 16.61 9.50
CA LEU A 120 29.49 17.60 9.71
C LEU A 120 30.18 17.43 11.07
N SER A 121 29.40 17.16 12.13
CA SER A 121 29.95 16.89 13.46
C SER A 121 30.87 15.67 13.46
N VAL A 122 30.47 14.57 12.81
CA VAL A 122 31.30 13.35 12.72
C VAL A 122 32.58 13.62 11.93
N ARG A 123 32.53 14.41 10.84
CA ARG A 123 33.73 14.80 10.09
C ARG A 123 34.72 15.57 10.95
N GLY A 124 34.25 16.55 11.72
CA GLY A 124 35.13 17.30 12.62
C GLY A 124 35.78 16.43 13.70
N LEU A 125 35.06 15.42 14.22
CA LEU A 125 35.63 14.45 15.14
C LEU A 125 36.74 13.61 14.49
N LEU A 126 36.55 13.19 13.23
CA LEU A 126 37.56 12.42 12.49
C LEU A 126 38.82 13.23 12.19
N GLU A 127 38.72 14.54 11.97
CA GLU A 127 39.88 15.42 11.77
C GLU A 127 40.69 15.67 13.06
N SER A 128 40.09 15.39 14.22
CA SER A 128 40.71 15.59 15.54
C SER A 128 41.42 14.36 16.12
N ILE A 129 41.39 13.23 15.41
CA ILE A 129 42.09 11.98 15.74
C ILE A 129 43.34 11.87 14.86
#